data_AF-A0A2W4RDW1-F1
#
_entry.id   AF-A0A2W4RDW1-F1
#
_cell.length_a   1.000
_cell.length_b   1.000
_cell.length_c   1.000
_cell.angle_alpha   90.00
_cell.angle_beta   90.00
_cell.angle_gamma   90.00
#
_symmetry.space_group_name_H-M   'P 1'
#
loop_
_entity.id
_entity.type
_entity.pdbx_description
1 polymer ?
#
loop_
_entity_poly.entity_id
_entity_poly.type
_entity_poly.pdbx_seq_one_letter_code
_entity_poly.pdbx_strand_id
1 'polypeptide(L)'
;MSVKTFVEVEIKSPHPDQDLIDIIRCFAEETLGFQYLEEQSQIYATAVGEASCAVLKENNLYHPAIAITKKRGNTFYIANIVPRDAPQIPLVDYNALSREFAGGLRKYARLNSLAITVTSTSDTVRLQDLIPGTTLRTLFERYLNLHPTSYHPCDIRRLDQFICGISRYSRKRIDLDLLKVWLIEEKSWSSNDAEWCVRRIETGLAVLEVYKGS
;
A
#
# COMPACT_ATOMS: atom_id res chain seq x y z
N MET A 1 -3.96 -18.58 -3.91
CA MET A 1 -2.99 -17.54 -4.36
C MET A 1 -3.20 -16.37 -3.42
N SER A 2 -2.14 -15.70 -2.98
CA SER A 2 -2.31 -14.58 -2.06
C SER A 2 -2.56 -13.27 -2.78
N VAL A 3 -3.54 -12.50 -2.30
CA VAL A 3 -3.87 -11.19 -2.88
C VAL A 3 -2.64 -10.30 -2.82
N LYS A 4 -2.21 -9.86 -3.99
CA LYS A 4 -1.07 -8.96 -4.12
C LYS A 4 -1.50 -7.51 -4.25
N THR A 5 -0.78 -6.63 -3.57
CA THR A 5 -0.95 -5.17 -3.66
C THR A 5 0.37 -4.49 -3.99
N PHE A 6 0.32 -3.22 -4.40
CA PHE A 6 1.51 -2.43 -4.65
C PHE A 6 2.32 -2.25 -3.35
N VAL A 7 3.63 -2.45 -3.44
CA VAL A 7 4.57 -2.13 -2.35
C VAL A 7 4.79 -0.62 -2.36
N GLU A 8 4.26 0.04 -1.35
CA GLU A 8 4.54 1.44 -1.06
C GLU A 8 5.90 1.55 -0.38
N VAL A 9 6.68 2.56 -0.76
CA VAL A 9 7.98 2.86 -0.16
C VAL A 9 7.93 4.29 0.36
N GLU A 10 8.29 4.47 1.63
CA GLU A 10 8.43 5.78 2.26
C GLU A 10 9.87 5.98 2.72
N ILE A 11 10.34 7.22 2.57
CA ILE A 11 11.67 7.68 2.95
C ILE A 11 11.48 8.85 3.91
N LYS A 12 11.87 8.66 5.17
CA LYS A 12 11.81 9.70 6.20
C LYS A 12 13.20 10.25 6.47
N SER A 13 13.34 11.57 6.44
CA SER A 13 14.61 12.26 6.62
C SER A 13 14.48 13.42 7.60
N PRO A 14 15.37 13.56 8.61
CA PRO A 14 15.41 14.76 9.44
C PRO A 14 16.01 15.96 8.69
N HIS A 15 16.65 15.73 7.54
CA HIS A 15 17.31 16.74 6.74
C HIS A 15 16.29 17.61 5.97
N PRO A 16 16.69 18.83 5.56
CA PRO A 16 15.97 19.60 4.54
C PRO A 16 15.66 18.76 3.29
N ASP A 17 14.58 19.14 2.59
CA ASP A 17 14.13 18.41 1.41
C ASP A 17 15.23 18.29 0.34
N GLN A 18 15.98 19.37 0.10
CA GLN A 18 17.04 19.39 -0.90
C GLN A 18 18.18 18.41 -0.56
N ASP A 19 18.59 18.36 0.71
CA ASP A 19 19.61 17.42 1.17
C ASP A 19 19.17 15.97 0.95
N LEU A 20 17.87 15.66 1.10
CA LEU A 20 17.37 14.31 0.80
C LEU A 20 17.42 14.02 -0.70
N ILE A 21 17.08 14.99 -1.57
CA ILE A 21 17.22 14.84 -3.02
C ILE A 21 18.69 14.61 -3.39
N ASP A 22 19.61 15.34 -2.78
CA ASP A 22 21.05 15.17 -3.02
C ASP A 22 21.55 13.80 -2.53
N ILE A 23 21.05 13.30 -1.39
CA ILE A 23 21.32 11.93 -0.93
C ILE A 23 20.83 10.89 -1.96
N ILE A 24 19.63 11.08 -2.53
CA ILE A 24 19.08 10.17 -3.54
C ILE A 24 19.90 10.25 -4.84
N ARG A 25 20.36 11.45 -5.23
CA ARG A 25 21.29 11.64 -6.35
C ARG A 25 22.59 10.86 -6.13
N CYS A 26 23.27 11.08 -5.00
CA CYS A 26 24.51 10.36 -4.67
C CYS A 26 24.29 8.85 -4.61
N PHE A 27 23.18 8.39 -4.03
CA PHE A 27 22.81 6.97 -4.06
C PHE A 27 22.73 6.43 -5.49
N ALA A 28 22.04 7.14 -6.38
CA ALA A 28 21.84 6.71 -7.76
C ALA A 28 23.15 6.73 -8.55
N GLU A 29 24.05 7.68 -8.30
CA GLU A 29 25.34 7.79 -8.98
C GLU A 29 26.39 6.79 -8.46
N GLU A 30 26.36 6.46 -7.18
CA GLU A 30 27.34 5.57 -6.54
C GLU A 30 26.90 4.09 -6.50
N THR A 31 25.62 3.81 -6.77
CA THR A 31 25.07 2.45 -6.76
C THR A 31 24.88 1.91 -8.17
N LEU A 32 25.58 0.81 -8.49
CA LEU A 32 25.50 0.16 -9.79
C LEU A 32 24.04 -0.14 -10.21
N GLY A 33 23.69 0.28 -11.42
CA GLY A 33 22.41 0.01 -12.06
C GLY A 33 21.31 0.99 -11.70
N PHE A 34 21.61 2.07 -10.98
CA PHE A 34 20.75 3.25 -10.89
C PHE A 34 21.41 4.42 -11.61
N GLN A 35 20.60 5.37 -12.06
CA GLN A 35 21.07 6.61 -12.67
C GLN A 35 20.12 7.74 -12.26
N TYR A 36 20.66 8.85 -11.76
CA TYR A 36 19.86 10.03 -11.49
C TYR A 36 19.46 10.73 -12.79
N LEU A 37 18.17 11.03 -12.94
CA LEU A 37 17.63 11.70 -14.13
C LEU A 37 17.49 13.20 -13.87
N GLU A 38 18.55 13.98 -14.08
CA GLU A 38 18.61 15.41 -13.70
C GLU A 38 17.51 16.25 -14.36
N GLU A 39 17.39 16.19 -15.68
CA GLU A 39 16.38 16.96 -16.44
C GLU A 39 14.96 16.55 -16.05
N GLN A 40 14.69 15.23 -15.98
CA GLN A 40 13.36 14.73 -15.62
C GLN A 40 13.00 15.04 -14.17
N SER A 41 14.00 15.07 -13.27
CA SER A 41 13.79 15.47 -11.87
C SER A 41 13.35 16.92 -11.77
N GLN A 42 13.97 17.83 -12.53
CA GLN A 42 13.61 19.25 -12.55
C GLN A 42 12.21 19.47 -13.14
N ILE A 43 11.88 18.80 -14.24
CA ILE A 43 10.54 18.82 -14.84
C ILE A 43 9.50 18.31 -13.84
N TYR A 44 9.79 17.18 -13.19
CA TYR A 44 8.86 16.54 -12.26
C TYR A 44 8.64 17.39 -11.00
N ALA A 45 9.70 17.93 -10.40
CA ALA A 45 9.61 18.83 -9.25
C ALA A 45 8.78 20.09 -9.58
N THR A 46 8.99 20.67 -10.77
CA THR A 46 8.20 21.82 -11.25
C THR A 46 6.72 21.48 -11.42
N ALA A 47 6.42 20.31 -12.02
CA ALA A 47 5.05 19.88 -12.28
C ALA A 47 4.29 19.54 -10.99
N VAL A 48 4.94 18.96 -10.00
CA VAL A 48 4.32 18.63 -8.70
C VAL A 48 4.24 19.85 -7.78
N GLY A 49 5.19 20.79 -7.90
CA GLY A 49 5.29 21.95 -7.00
C GLY A 49 5.92 21.63 -5.64
N GLU A 50 6.52 20.45 -5.50
CA GLU A 50 7.18 19.95 -4.30
C GLU A 50 8.56 19.38 -4.65
N ALA A 51 9.44 19.27 -3.65
CA ALA A 51 10.72 18.60 -3.82
C ALA A 51 10.51 17.16 -4.34
N SER A 52 11.06 16.89 -5.52
CA SER A 52 10.84 15.64 -6.24
C SER A 52 12.05 15.29 -7.10
N CYS A 53 12.24 14.01 -7.37
CA CYS A 53 13.27 13.52 -8.28
C CYS A 53 12.85 12.25 -9.01
N ALA A 54 13.62 11.88 -10.02
CA ALA A 54 13.46 10.65 -10.79
C ALA A 54 14.79 9.88 -10.87
N VAL A 55 14.73 8.56 -10.68
CA VAL A 55 15.88 7.66 -10.78
C VAL A 55 15.58 6.57 -11.79
N LEU A 56 16.44 6.39 -12.79
CA LEU A 56 16.35 5.32 -13.77
C LEU A 56 16.98 4.04 -13.23
N LYS A 57 16.34 2.90 -13.52
CA LYS A 57 16.94 1.57 -13.36
C LYS A 57 17.43 1.07 -14.72
N GLU A 58 18.74 1.17 -14.96
CA GLU A 58 19.36 0.90 -16.26
C GLU A 58 19.32 -0.60 -16.64
N ASN A 59 19.63 -1.48 -15.70
CA ASN A 59 19.76 -2.93 -15.97
C ASN A 59 18.43 -3.67 -15.74
N ASN A 60 17.35 -3.20 -16.37
CA ASN A 60 16.04 -3.84 -16.27
C ASN A 60 15.31 -3.79 -17.62
N LEU A 61 14.55 -4.85 -17.91
CA LEU A 61 13.81 -5.01 -19.17
C LEU A 61 12.94 -3.79 -19.54
N TYR A 62 12.40 -3.08 -18.55
CA TYR A 62 11.47 -1.97 -18.76
C TYR A 62 12.15 -0.58 -18.78
N HIS A 63 13.46 -0.51 -18.50
CA HIS A 63 14.21 0.71 -18.18
C HIS A 63 13.40 1.72 -17.35
N PRO A 64 12.87 1.30 -16.18
CA PRO A 64 11.85 2.06 -15.50
C PRO A 64 12.44 3.29 -14.78
N ALA A 65 11.70 4.40 -14.83
CA ALA A 65 11.99 5.60 -14.05
C ALA A 65 11.15 5.61 -12.77
N ILE A 66 11.83 5.65 -11.62
CA ILE A 66 11.24 5.70 -10.28
C ILE A 66 11.06 7.17 -9.91
N ALA A 67 9.80 7.61 -9.87
CA ALA A 67 9.43 8.97 -9.47
C ALA A 67 9.25 9.03 -7.96
N ILE A 68 9.96 9.96 -7.30
CA ILE A 68 9.96 10.13 -5.85
C ILE A 68 9.55 11.57 -5.56
N THR A 69 8.59 11.75 -4.66
CA THR A 69 8.11 13.09 -4.29
C THR A 69 7.78 13.16 -2.81
N LYS A 70 7.64 14.39 -2.32
CA LYS A 70 7.27 14.67 -0.94
C LYS A 70 5.81 14.24 -0.69
N LYS A 71 5.59 13.48 0.39
CA LYS A 71 4.25 13.08 0.85
C LYS A 71 3.67 14.11 1.82
N ARG A 72 4.36 14.30 2.95
CA ARG A 72 3.98 15.24 4.02
C ARG A 72 5.13 15.40 5.01
N GLY A 73 5.35 16.63 5.47
CA GLY A 73 6.41 16.93 6.43
C GLY A 73 7.76 16.45 5.90
N ASN A 74 8.44 15.62 6.68
CA ASN A 74 9.78 15.12 6.40
C ASN A 74 9.78 13.72 5.73
N THR A 75 8.70 13.39 5.05
CA THR A 75 8.48 12.07 4.42
C THR A 75 8.28 12.21 2.92
N PHE A 76 9.07 11.44 2.17
CA PHE A 76 8.99 11.24 0.73
C PHE A 76 8.50 9.83 0.45
N TYR A 77 8.01 9.59 -0.77
CA TYR A 77 7.54 8.28 -1.20
C TYR A 77 7.78 8.06 -2.69
N ILE A 78 7.85 6.79 -3.10
CA ILE A 78 7.79 6.43 -4.53
C ILE A 78 6.36 6.70 -5.01
N ALA A 79 6.19 7.73 -5.82
CA ALA A 79 4.89 8.13 -6.36
C ALA A 79 4.46 7.25 -7.52
N ASN A 80 5.42 6.86 -8.37
CA ASN A 80 5.18 5.96 -9.47
C ASN A 80 6.49 5.31 -9.96
N ILE A 81 6.37 4.20 -10.69
CA ILE A 81 7.46 3.58 -11.44
C ILE A 81 6.97 3.48 -12.88
N VAL A 82 7.54 4.29 -13.77
CA VAL A 82 7.08 4.46 -15.14
C VAL A 82 7.97 3.63 -16.07
N PRO A 83 7.42 2.65 -16.82
CA PRO A 83 8.19 1.95 -17.84
C PRO A 83 8.50 2.89 -19.00
N ARG A 84 9.69 2.78 -19.57
CA ARG A 84 10.07 3.55 -20.78
C ARG A 84 9.95 2.72 -22.04
N ASP A 85 10.20 1.42 -21.92
CA ASP A 85 10.28 0.50 -23.07
C ASP A 85 9.10 -0.49 -23.14
N ALA A 86 8.09 -0.29 -22.29
CA ALA A 86 6.89 -1.11 -22.25
C ALA A 86 5.66 -0.26 -21.90
N PRO A 87 4.45 -0.69 -22.28
CA PRO A 87 3.23 0.03 -21.92
C PRO A 87 2.90 -0.07 -20.43
N GLN A 88 3.32 -1.15 -19.75
CA GLN A 88 3.04 -1.38 -18.34
C GLN A 88 4.07 -2.33 -17.72
N ILE A 89 4.24 -2.22 -16.40
CA ILE A 89 5.05 -3.13 -15.58
C ILE A 89 4.09 -4.06 -14.83
N PRO A 90 4.22 -5.40 -14.95
CA PRO A 90 3.43 -6.32 -14.14
C PRO A 90 3.61 -6.05 -12.65
N LEU A 91 2.56 -6.23 -11.84
CA LEU A 91 2.58 -5.93 -10.40
C LEU A 91 3.74 -6.60 -9.65
N VAL A 92 4.09 -7.83 -10.03
CA VAL A 92 5.20 -8.58 -9.44
C VAL A 92 6.54 -7.86 -9.67
N ASP A 93 6.77 -7.40 -10.91
CA ASP A 93 7.99 -6.70 -11.30
C ASP A 93 8.02 -5.29 -10.73
N TYR A 94 6.87 -4.61 -10.69
CA TYR A 94 6.73 -3.31 -10.03
C TYR A 94 7.14 -3.41 -8.56
N ASN A 95 6.60 -4.40 -7.84
CA ASN A 95 6.92 -4.62 -6.44
C ASN A 95 8.37 -5.07 -6.24
N ALA A 96 8.97 -5.78 -7.21
CA ALA A 96 10.38 -6.11 -7.17
C ALA A 96 11.24 -4.85 -7.28
N LEU A 97 10.93 -3.95 -8.21
CA LEU A 97 11.61 -2.66 -8.38
C LEU A 97 11.50 -1.77 -7.14
N SER A 98 10.31 -1.63 -6.55
CA SER A 98 10.12 -0.88 -5.29
C SER A 98 11.01 -1.42 -4.17
N ARG A 99 11.10 -2.74 -4.01
CA ARG A 99 11.92 -3.37 -2.97
C ARG A 99 13.41 -3.26 -3.27
N GLU A 100 13.80 -3.38 -4.53
CA GLU A 100 15.20 -3.26 -4.95
C GLU A 100 15.71 -1.85 -4.65
N PHE A 101 14.97 -0.81 -5.06
CA PHE A 101 15.29 0.57 -4.74
C PHE A 101 15.35 0.80 -3.23
N ALA A 102 14.31 0.41 -2.49
CA ALA A 102 14.26 0.58 -1.04
C ALA A 102 15.41 -0.16 -0.33
N GLY A 103 15.74 -1.37 -0.78
CA GLY A 103 16.86 -2.16 -0.27
C GLY A 103 18.22 -1.54 -0.57
N GLY A 104 18.41 -1.04 -1.79
CA GLY A 104 19.60 -0.32 -2.21
C GLY A 104 19.83 0.94 -1.38
N LEU A 105 18.81 1.79 -1.26
CA LEU A 105 18.90 3.04 -0.51
C LEU A 105 19.12 2.78 1.00
N ARG A 106 18.49 1.76 1.59
CA ARG A 106 18.78 1.35 2.98
C ARG A 106 20.24 0.94 3.17
N LYS A 107 20.76 0.14 2.24
CA LYS A 107 22.16 -0.32 2.29
C LYS A 107 23.10 0.88 2.17
N TYR A 108 22.84 1.77 1.23
CA TYR A 108 23.60 3.00 1.02
C TYR A 108 23.61 3.90 2.26
N ALA A 109 22.44 4.18 2.83
CA ALA A 109 22.30 4.97 4.04
C ALA A 109 23.10 4.39 5.21
N ARG A 110 23.07 3.06 5.39
CA ARG A 110 23.84 2.38 6.43
C ARG A 110 25.34 2.48 6.20
N LEU A 111 25.82 2.31 4.97
CA LEU A 111 27.24 2.39 4.64
C LEU A 111 27.81 3.80 4.85
N ASN A 112 27.01 4.82 4.54
CA ASN A 112 27.40 6.23 4.64
C ASN A 112 26.96 6.91 5.95
N SER A 113 26.46 6.14 6.93
CA SER A 113 25.97 6.67 8.23
C SER A 113 24.94 7.81 8.10
N LEU A 114 24.08 7.73 7.08
CA LEU A 114 23.06 8.75 6.80
C LEU A 114 21.85 8.54 7.72
N ALA A 115 21.33 9.63 8.28
CA ALA A 115 20.22 9.61 9.23
C ALA A 115 18.84 9.49 8.55
N ILE A 116 18.69 8.64 7.54
CA ILE A 116 17.41 8.41 6.84
C ILE A 116 16.81 7.05 7.19
N THR A 117 15.47 6.98 7.21
CA THR A 117 14.72 5.74 7.42
C THR A 117 13.92 5.41 6.17
N VAL A 118 14.09 4.21 5.63
CA VAL A 118 13.34 3.75 4.46
C VAL A 118 12.49 2.55 4.83
N THR A 119 11.17 2.69 4.71
CA THR A 119 10.17 1.65 5.02
C THR A 119 9.43 1.23 3.77
N SER A 120 9.01 -0.04 3.71
CA SER A 120 8.20 -0.56 2.61
C SER A 120 7.06 -1.42 3.14
N THR A 121 5.87 -1.36 2.53
CA THR A 121 4.74 -2.23 2.89
C THR A 121 4.96 -3.67 2.44
N SER A 122 4.15 -4.61 2.95
CA SER A 122 4.09 -5.96 2.41
C SER A 122 3.32 -5.97 1.10
N ASP A 123 3.71 -6.81 0.14
CA ASP A 123 2.92 -7.05 -1.07
C ASP A 123 1.78 -8.05 -0.85
N THR A 124 1.68 -8.65 0.33
CA THR A 124 0.68 -9.66 0.66
C THR A 124 -0.37 -9.05 1.56
N VAL A 125 -1.63 -9.08 1.14
CA VAL A 125 -2.73 -8.58 1.97
C VAL A 125 -3.06 -9.60 3.05
N ARG A 126 -2.80 -9.24 4.31
CA ARG A 126 -3.24 -10.02 5.47
C ARG A 126 -4.52 -9.43 6.02
N LEU A 127 -5.25 -10.24 6.80
CA LEU A 127 -6.47 -9.78 7.45
C LEU A 127 -6.24 -8.57 8.37
N GLN A 128 -5.07 -8.48 8.99
CA GLN A 128 -4.66 -7.33 9.81
C GLN A 128 -4.47 -6.03 9.01
N ASP A 129 -4.19 -6.11 7.70
CA ASP A 129 -4.03 -4.94 6.84
C ASP A 129 -5.41 -4.40 6.42
N LEU A 130 -6.37 -5.31 6.19
CA LEU A 130 -7.79 -5.01 5.92
C LEU A 130 -8.52 -4.49 7.17
N ILE A 131 -8.24 -5.10 8.33
CA ILE A 131 -8.89 -4.81 9.60
C ILE A 131 -7.81 -4.57 10.67
N PRO A 132 -7.27 -3.34 10.76
CA PRO A 132 -6.16 -3.03 11.67
C PRO A 132 -6.51 -3.20 13.15
N GLY A 133 -7.74 -2.83 13.54
CA GLY A 133 -8.20 -2.89 14.93
C GLY A 133 -8.35 -4.32 15.43
N THR A 134 -7.56 -4.72 16.44
CA THR A 134 -7.55 -6.07 17.01
C THR A 134 -8.94 -6.56 17.40
N THR A 135 -9.73 -5.74 18.10
CA THR A 135 -11.10 -6.09 18.52
C THR A 135 -12.01 -6.41 17.33
N LEU A 136 -11.95 -5.58 16.28
CA LEU A 136 -12.74 -5.76 15.07
C LEU A 136 -12.30 -7.01 14.31
N ARG A 137 -10.99 -7.20 14.21
CA ARG A 137 -10.41 -8.38 13.57
C ARG A 137 -10.84 -9.66 14.27
N THR A 138 -10.82 -9.71 15.59
CA THR A 138 -11.31 -10.87 16.36
C THR A 138 -12.79 -11.14 16.12
N LEU A 139 -13.64 -10.11 16.02
CA LEU A 139 -15.06 -10.31 15.68
C LEU A 139 -15.24 -10.91 14.29
N PHE A 140 -14.47 -10.43 13.31
CA PHE A 140 -14.53 -10.96 11.95
C PHE A 140 -13.96 -12.37 11.85
N GLU A 141 -12.84 -12.66 12.52
CA GLU A 141 -12.27 -14.01 12.60
C GLU A 141 -13.25 -15.02 13.20
N ARG A 142 -14.03 -14.62 14.23
CA ARG A 142 -15.09 -15.47 14.78
C ARG A 142 -16.18 -15.81 13.76
N TYR A 143 -16.51 -14.89 12.86
CA TYR A 143 -17.42 -15.15 11.75
C TYR A 143 -16.78 -16.10 10.72
N LEU A 144 -15.52 -15.83 10.33
CA LEU A 144 -14.80 -16.62 9.33
C LEU A 144 -14.55 -18.08 9.74
N ASN A 145 -14.30 -18.34 11.02
CA ASN A 145 -13.88 -19.66 11.53
C ASN A 145 -15.03 -20.66 11.72
N LEU A 146 -16.26 -20.34 11.31
CA LEU A 146 -17.43 -21.20 11.44
C LEU A 146 -17.99 -21.56 10.06
N HIS A 147 -19.24 -21.19 9.77
CA HIS A 147 -19.89 -21.48 8.49
C HIS A 147 -20.36 -20.20 7.80
N PRO A 148 -19.42 -19.31 7.44
CA PRO A 148 -19.73 -17.94 7.01
C PRO A 148 -20.54 -17.86 5.71
N THR A 149 -20.50 -18.90 4.87
CA THR A 149 -21.22 -19.03 3.60
C THR A 149 -22.51 -19.86 3.70
N SER A 150 -22.91 -20.26 4.91
CA SER A 150 -24.13 -21.07 5.11
C SER A 150 -25.42 -20.25 5.11
N TYR A 151 -25.30 -18.92 5.22
CA TYR A 151 -26.43 -18.00 5.42
C TYR A 151 -27.28 -18.31 6.66
N HIS A 152 -26.76 -19.11 7.60
CA HIS A 152 -27.47 -19.45 8.82
C HIS A 152 -27.61 -18.21 9.72
N PRO A 153 -28.77 -17.98 10.37
CA PRO A 153 -29.01 -16.78 11.18
C PRO A 153 -27.96 -16.50 12.26
N CYS A 154 -27.36 -17.56 12.83
CA CYS A 154 -26.27 -17.39 13.81
C CYS A 154 -24.99 -16.83 13.19
N ASP A 155 -24.65 -17.22 11.95
CA ASP A 155 -23.47 -16.70 11.25
C ASP A 155 -23.71 -15.26 10.77
N ILE A 156 -24.91 -14.97 10.27
CA ILE A 156 -25.33 -13.60 9.96
C ILE A 156 -25.23 -12.72 11.21
N ARG A 157 -25.67 -13.20 12.37
CA ARG A 157 -25.56 -12.45 13.64
C ARG A 157 -24.11 -12.16 14.02
N ARG A 158 -23.17 -13.08 13.77
CA ARG A 158 -21.74 -12.83 14.03
C ARG A 158 -21.17 -11.77 13.10
N LEU A 159 -21.55 -11.80 11.83
CA LEU A 159 -21.20 -10.74 10.89
C LEU A 159 -21.79 -9.40 11.33
N ASP A 160 -23.04 -9.38 11.78
CA ASP A 160 -23.70 -8.17 12.30
C ASP A 160 -23.02 -7.61 13.55
N GLN A 161 -22.49 -8.46 14.44
CA GLN A 161 -21.67 -8.04 15.57
C GLN A 161 -20.38 -7.33 15.10
N PHE A 162 -19.72 -7.85 14.06
CA PHE A 162 -18.58 -7.19 13.44
C PHE A 162 -18.96 -5.83 12.83
N ILE A 163 -20.07 -5.74 12.09
CA ILE A 163 -20.59 -4.49 11.50
C ILE A 163 -20.87 -3.45 12.60
N CYS A 164 -21.55 -3.85 13.67
CA CYS A 164 -21.78 -2.98 14.83
C CYS A 164 -20.46 -2.53 15.47
N GLY A 165 -19.48 -3.43 15.56
CA GLY A 165 -18.14 -3.13 16.02
C GLY A 165 -17.47 -2.05 15.16
N ILE A 166 -17.49 -2.20 13.83
CA ILE A 166 -16.92 -1.22 12.89
C ILE A 166 -17.54 0.15 13.15
N SER A 167 -18.87 0.21 13.19
CA SER A 167 -19.61 1.45 13.39
C SER A 167 -19.26 2.15 14.71
N ARG A 168 -18.97 1.40 15.78
CA ARG A 168 -18.65 1.97 17.12
C ARG A 168 -17.19 2.35 17.29
N TYR A 169 -16.28 1.56 16.74
CA TYR A 169 -14.87 1.62 17.13
C TYR A 169 -13.91 1.94 15.98
N SER A 170 -14.35 1.80 14.73
CA SER A 170 -13.47 2.08 13.60
C SER A 170 -13.34 3.58 13.37
N ARG A 171 -12.09 4.06 13.27
CA ARG A 171 -11.77 5.43 12.85
C ARG A 171 -11.47 5.55 11.36
N LYS A 172 -11.32 4.41 10.67
CA LYS A 172 -11.00 4.32 9.24
C LYS A 172 -12.05 3.49 8.53
N ARG A 173 -12.33 3.84 7.27
CA ARG A 173 -13.15 2.98 6.41
C ARG A 173 -12.35 1.73 6.07
N ILE A 174 -13.06 0.59 6.03
CA ILE A 174 -12.51 -0.67 5.54
C ILE A 174 -12.68 -0.67 4.02
N ASP A 175 -11.63 -1.03 3.30
CA ASP A 175 -11.69 -1.24 1.87
C ASP A 175 -12.44 -2.55 1.58
N LEU A 176 -13.73 -2.41 1.24
CA LEU A 176 -14.62 -3.55 1.02
C LEU A 176 -14.31 -4.27 -0.31
N ASP A 177 -13.80 -3.55 -1.32
CA ASP A 177 -13.40 -4.15 -2.58
C ASP A 177 -12.17 -5.04 -2.38
N LEU A 178 -11.17 -4.55 -1.65
CA LEU A 178 -9.99 -5.35 -1.31
C LEU A 178 -10.34 -6.52 -0.39
N LEU A 179 -11.27 -6.33 0.56
CA LEU A 179 -11.78 -7.42 1.40
C LEU A 179 -12.49 -8.51 0.57
N LYS A 180 -13.29 -8.13 -0.43
CA LYS A 180 -13.96 -9.09 -1.33
C LYS A 180 -12.92 -9.95 -2.06
N VAL A 181 -11.92 -9.31 -2.67
CA VAL A 181 -10.84 -10.02 -3.38
C VAL A 181 -10.10 -10.97 -2.43
N TRP A 182 -9.83 -10.52 -1.20
CA TRP A 182 -9.21 -11.36 -0.17
C TRP A 182 -10.05 -12.58 0.22
N LEU A 183 -11.37 -12.44 0.38
CA LEU A 183 -12.25 -13.58 0.66
C LEU A 183 -12.23 -14.62 -0.47
N ILE A 184 -12.18 -14.17 -1.72
CA ILE A 184 -12.12 -15.07 -2.89
C ILE A 184 -10.77 -15.79 -2.94
N GLU A 185 -9.67 -15.06 -2.86
CA GLU A 185 -8.33 -15.62 -3.11
C GLU A 185 -7.77 -16.41 -1.92
N GLU A 186 -7.95 -15.90 -0.70
CA GLU A 186 -7.35 -16.46 0.53
C GLU A 186 -8.30 -17.38 1.30
N LYS A 187 -9.61 -17.16 1.20
CA LYS A 187 -10.62 -18.04 1.80
C LYS A 187 -11.31 -18.95 0.80
N SER A 188 -10.97 -18.86 -0.49
CA SER A 188 -11.55 -19.69 -1.56
C SER A 188 -13.08 -19.60 -1.61
N TRP A 189 -13.65 -18.45 -1.23
CA TRP A 189 -15.09 -18.23 -1.34
C TRP A 189 -15.50 -18.07 -2.79
N SER A 190 -16.76 -18.39 -3.09
CA SER A 190 -17.34 -18.03 -4.37
C SER A 190 -17.46 -16.50 -4.48
N SER A 191 -17.42 -15.98 -5.71
CA SER A 191 -17.64 -14.55 -5.96
C SER A 191 -18.98 -14.07 -5.39
N ASN A 192 -20.02 -14.91 -5.43
CA ASN A 192 -21.34 -14.61 -4.89
C ASN A 192 -21.33 -14.50 -3.36
N ASP A 193 -20.67 -15.43 -2.66
CA ASP A 193 -20.60 -15.39 -1.20
C ASP A 193 -19.78 -14.18 -0.71
N ALA A 194 -18.67 -13.89 -1.40
CA ALA A 194 -17.84 -12.72 -1.10
C ALA A 194 -18.62 -11.42 -1.35
N GLU A 195 -19.31 -11.30 -2.48
CA GLU A 195 -20.18 -10.17 -2.82
C GLU A 195 -21.29 -9.97 -1.78
N TRP A 196 -21.96 -11.06 -1.38
CA TRP A 196 -23.01 -10.99 -0.37
C TRP A 196 -22.47 -10.46 0.96
N CYS A 197 -21.31 -10.96 1.40
CA CYS A 197 -20.70 -10.53 2.66
C CYS A 197 -20.36 -9.03 2.65
N VAL A 198 -19.71 -8.53 1.59
CA VAL A 198 -19.34 -7.11 1.52
C VAL A 198 -20.56 -6.20 1.37
N ARG A 199 -21.57 -6.60 0.60
CA ARG A 199 -22.86 -5.87 0.51
C ARG A 199 -23.58 -5.82 1.85
N ARG A 200 -23.57 -6.91 2.63
CA ARG A 200 -24.19 -6.97 3.96
C ARG A 200 -23.49 -6.01 4.91
N ILE A 201 -22.15 -5.93 4.86
CA ILE A 201 -21.35 -4.98 5.64
C ILE A 201 -21.70 -3.55 5.24
N GLU A 202 -21.65 -3.23 3.95
CA GLU A 202 -21.97 -1.90 3.41
C GLU A 202 -23.37 -1.44 3.84
N THR A 203 -24.38 -2.29 3.60
CA THR A 203 -25.78 -2.02 3.97
C THR A 203 -25.92 -1.82 5.48
N GLY A 204 -25.30 -2.69 6.29
CA GLY A 204 -25.36 -2.59 7.74
C GLY A 204 -24.74 -1.30 8.27
N LEU A 205 -23.62 -0.86 7.70
CA LEU A 205 -22.99 0.41 8.06
C LEU A 205 -23.85 1.60 7.65
N ALA A 206 -24.43 1.59 6.45
CA ALA A 206 -25.32 2.66 5.99
C ALA A 206 -26.53 2.84 6.91
N VAL A 207 -27.17 1.74 7.32
CA VAL A 207 -28.29 1.76 8.27
C VAL A 207 -27.89 2.33 9.64
N LEU A 208 -26.73 1.91 10.16
CA LEU A 208 -26.25 2.37 11.47
C LEU A 208 -25.86 3.86 11.46
N GLU A 209 -25.34 4.38 10.35
CA GLU A 209 -25.03 5.81 10.23
C GLU A 209 -26.31 6.67 10.25
N VAL A 210 -27.39 6.23 9.58
CA VAL A 210 -28.69 6.91 9.66
C VAL A 210 -29.21 6.92 11.10
N TYR A 211 -29.13 5.79 11.81
CA TYR A 211 -29.62 5.67 13.19
C TYR A 211 -28.84 6.53 14.20
N LYS A 212 -27.55 6.78 13.99
CA LYS A 212 -26.77 7.69 14.86
C LYS A 212 -27.06 9.17 14.59
N GLY A 213 -27.49 9.50 13.38
CA GLY A 213 -27.82 10.86 12.97
C GLY A 213 -29.24 11.30 13.35
N SER A 214 -30.09 10.37 13.79
CA SER A 214 -31.43 10.59 14.37
C SER A 214 -31.37 10.69 15.89
#